data_AF-A0A838JBP6-F1
#
_entry.id   AF-A0A838JBP6-F1
#
_cell.length_a   1.000
_cell.length_b   1.000
_cell.length_c   1.000
_cell.angle_alpha   90.00
_cell.angle_beta   90.00
_cell.angle_gamma   90.00
#
_symmetry.space_group_name_H-M   'P 1'
#
loop_
_entity.id
_entity.type
_entity.pdbx_description
1 polymer ?
#
loop_
_entity_poly.entity_id
_entity_poly.type
_entity_poly.pdbx_seq_one_letter_code
_entity_poly.pdbx_strand_id
1 'polypeptide(L)'
;IEEVTYREVGTSPNGKKATSGRGRASSKPLDEAPELRWAVEKALAKRRVLAICFDEAQHLMANGETEDLKWCWDWLKSLSNTTGVLFVLAGPYPLLKFRRVNSQAARRSTDVHFPRYQLEKPKDYAAFQGALLALLKQACLAVSGREAKKTELQTLMDHWPLFYRGCLGCVGVLKNWLVRTVSAALRKGDTKLTLERMREQELVEASLADMAADIVAGEQQVALTNVDRSQLDSLLQLESAQADPTQTRTDLDRLESGQARTEEAKPARPKRTSTRPGTRKPKRDSLGEAAPANPQQT
;
A
#
# COMPACT_ATOMS: atom_id res chain seq x y z
N ILE A 1 -26.60 -24.30 13.71
CA ILE A 1 -25.37 -23.91 14.44
C ILE A 1 -24.81 -25.23 14.95
N GLU A 2 -23.84 -25.80 14.23
CA GLU A 2 -23.17 -27.02 14.68
C GLU A 2 -22.00 -26.62 15.58
N GLU A 3 -21.98 -27.18 16.78
CA GLU A 3 -20.92 -27.03 17.77
C GLU A 3 -19.59 -27.55 17.22
N VAL A 4 -18.63 -26.64 17.06
CA VAL A 4 -17.24 -27.02 16.85
C VAL A 4 -16.66 -27.34 18.22
N THR A 5 -16.53 -28.63 18.51
CA THR A 5 -15.87 -29.12 19.72
C THR A 5 -14.36 -28.90 19.58
N TYR A 6 -13.80 -28.02 20.41
CA TYR A 6 -12.36 -27.86 20.50
C TYR A 6 -11.76 -29.10 21.18
N ARG A 7 -10.87 -29.82 20.50
CA ARG A 7 -9.98 -30.77 21.16
C ARG A 7 -8.89 -29.98 21.87
N GLU A 8 -8.88 -30.02 23.20
CA GLU A 8 -7.74 -29.56 23.98
C GLU A 8 -6.49 -30.32 23.53
N VAL A 9 -5.45 -29.55 23.21
CA VAL A 9 -4.16 -30.06 22.77
C VAL A 9 -3.44 -30.65 23.99
N GLY A 10 -3.51 -31.98 24.11
CA GLY A 10 -2.52 -32.86 24.71
C GLY A 10 -1.80 -32.38 25.97
N THR A 11 -2.35 -32.73 27.12
CA THR A 11 -1.55 -33.04 28.31
C THR A 11 -0.70 -34.29 28.03
N SER A 12 0.62 -34.15 28.09
CA SER A 12 1.55 -35.29 28.04
C SER A 12 1.40 -36.14 29.32
N PRO A 13 1.35 -37.48 29.23
CA PRO A 13 1.24 -38.35 30.39
C PRO A 13 2.64 -38.56 30.99
N ASN A 14 3.14 -37.56 31.70
CA ASN A 14 4.17 -37.82 32.70
C ASN A 14 4.18 -36.73 33.76
N GLY A 15 3.75 -37.10 34.96
CA GLY A 15 3.65 -36.19 36.09
C GLY A 15 5.00 -35.64 36.51
N LYS A 16 5.26 -34.35 36.21
CA LYS A 16 6.21 -33.52 36.94
C LYS A 16 5.62 -32.13 37.11
N LYS A 17 5.48 -31.70 38.37
CA LYS A 17 4.94 -30.41 38.80
C LYS A 17 5.75 -29.25 38.19
N ALA A 18 5.06 -28.30 37.57
CA ALA A 18 5.65 -27.07 37.06
C ALA A 18 6.09 -26.17 38.22
N THR A 19 7.39 -25.90 38.31
CA THR A 19 7.94 -24.79 39.10
C THR A 19 7.96 -23.53 38.23
N SER A 20 7.56 -22.41 38.82
CA SER A 20 7.50 -21.11 38.16
C SER A 20 8.92 -20.61 37.81
N GLY A 21 9.19 -20.46 36.53
CA GLY A 21 10.39 -19.82 36.00
C GLY A 21 10.02 -18.96 34.81
N ARG A 22 10.32 -17.66 34.90
CA ARG A 22 10.16 -16.65 33.85
C ARG A 22 10.61 -17.20 32.48
N GLY A 23 9.65 -17.55 31.63
CA GLY A 23 9.87 -17.98 30.26
C GLY A 23 10.03 -16.79 29.33
N ARG A 24 11.24 -16.58 28.85
CA ARG A 24 11.58 -15.73 27.70
C ARG A 24 10.72 -16.20 26.52
N ALA A 25 9.87 -15.33 25.97
CA ALA A 25 9.05 -15.64 24.82
C ALA A 25 9.95 -16.09 23.66
N SER A 26 9.81 -17.36 23.27
CA SER A 26 10.52 -17.92 22.13
C SER A 26 9.91 -17.30 20.87
N SER A 27 10.68 -16.43 20.22
CA SER A 27 10.44 -15.95 18.86
C SER A 27 10.68 -17.11 17.88
N LYS A 28 9.72 -18.03 17.78
CA LYS A 28 9.68 -18.93 16.63
C LYS A 28 8.98 -18.19 15.47
N PRO A 29 9.60 -18.14 14.28
CA PRO A 29 9.00 -17.52 13.11
C PRO A 29 7.69 -18.24 12.77
N LEU A 30 6.71 -17.46 12.32
CA LEU A 30 5.30 -17.82 12.09
C LEU A 30 5.10 -18.78 10.89
N ASP A 31 5.99 -19.75 10.71
CA ASP A 31 6.01 -20.69 9.57
C ASP A 31 5.41 -22.07 9.91
N GLU A 32 5.04 -22.32 11.18
CA GLU A 32 4.57 -23.62 11.67
C GLU A 32 3.07 -23.66 12.07
N ALA A 33 2.17 -23.02 11.32
CA ALA A 33 0.74 -23.26 11.55
C ALA A 33 -0.13 -23.35 10.26
N PRO A 34 0.09 -24.37 9.41
CA PRO A 34 -0.77 -24.66 8.27
C PRO A 34 -2.26 -24.77 8.64
N GLU A 35 -2.53 -25.27 9.85
CA GLU A 35 -3.87 -25.41 10.41
C GLU A 35 -4.55 -24.05 10.65
N LEU A 36 -3.81 -23.06 11.15
CA LEU A 36 -4.32 -21.70 11.33
C LEU A 36 -4.59 -21.04 9.99
N ARG A 37 -3.69 -21.22 9.01
CA ARG A 37 -3.89 -20.70 7.67
C ARG A 37 -5.14 -21.30 7.02
N TRP A 38 -5.29 -22.61 7.08
CA TRP A 38 -6.47 -23.31 6.57
C TRP A 38 -7.75 -22.82 7.26
N ALA A 39 -7.72 -22.65 8.58
CA ALA A 39 -8.86 -22.14 9.33
C ALA A 39 -9.25 -20.72 8.88
N VAL A 40 -8.27 -19.84 8.66
CA VAL A 40 -8.50 -18.49 8.11
C VAL A 40 -9.12 -18.57 6.72
N GLU A 41 -8.54 -19.34 5.80
CA GLU A 41 -9.06 -19.49 4.44
C GLU A 41 -10.50 -20.02 4.43
N LYS A 42 -10.81 -21.05 5.25
CA LYS A 42 -12.18 -21.58 5.39
C LYS A 42 -13.12 -20.59 6.03
N ALA A 43 -12.68 -19.84 7.04
CA ALA A 43 -13.50 -18.82 7.67
C ALA A 43 -13.87 -17.69 6.69
N LEU A 44 -12.89 -17.22 5.90
CA LEU A 44 -13.11 -16.18 4.88
C LEU A 44 -14.07 -16.66 3.79
N ALA A 45 -13.88 -17.89 3.29
CA ALA A 45 -14.75 -18.48 2.28
C ALA A 45 -16.18 -18.69 2.81
N LYS A 46 -16.33 -19.27 4.00
CA LYS A 46 -17.65 -19.52 4.63
C LYS A 46 -18.43 -18.23 4.89
N ARG A 47 -17.72 -17.16 5.26
CA ARG A 47 -18.31 -15.83 5.49
C ARG A 47 -18.46 -15.00 4.23
N ARG A 48 -18.00 -15.50 3.07
CA ARG A 48 -18.02 -14.80 1.78
C ARG A 48 -17.42 -13.40 1.88
N VAL A 49 -16.30 -13.30 2.58
CA VAL A 49 -15.60 -12.02 2.76
C VAL A 49 -15.16 -11.50 1.40
N LEU A 50 -15.49 -10.24 1.11
CA LEU A 50 -15.09 -9.58 -0.13
C LEU A 50 -13.80 -8.79 0.05
N ALA A 51 -13.65 -8.14 1.21
CA ALA A 51 -12.51 -7.31 1.52
C ALA A 51 -12.14 -7.38 3.01
N ILE A 52 -10.85 -7.19 3.29
CA ILE A 52 -10.30 -6.98 4.63
C ILE A 52 -9.57 -5.63 4.61
N CYS A 53 -9.95 -4.75 5.55
CA CYS A 53 -9.34 -3.43 5.70
C CYS A 53 -8.41 -3.43 6.92
N PHE A 54 -7.16 -3.08 6.70
CA PHE A 54 -6.18 -2.83 7.74
C PHE A 54 -6.04 -1.32 7.92
N ASP A 55 -6.48 -0.82 9.07
CA ASP A 55 -6.17 0.53 9.52
C ASP A 55 -4.80 0.54 10.20
N GLU A 56 -4.08 1.66 10.09
CA GLU A 56 -2.69 1.80 10.54
C GLU A 56 -1.78 0.64 10.05
N ALA A 57 -1.93 0.28 8.77
CA ALA A 57 -1.28 -0.86 8.14
C ALA A 57 0.26 -0.78 8.12
N GLN A 58 0.86 0.38 8.42
CA GLN A 58 2.29 0.48 8.69
C GLN A 58 2.74 -0.36 9.89
N HIS A 59 1.82 -0.76 10.79
CA HIS A 59 2.14 -1.67 11.88
C HIS A 59 2.37 -3.12 11.42
N LEU A 60 1.92 -3.49 10.21
CA LEU A 60 2.30 -4.77 9.59
C LEU A 60 3.80 -4.84 9.29
N MET A 61 4.49 -3.70 9.28
CA MET A 61 5.93 -3.58 9.03
C MET A 61 6.73 -3.77 10.32
N ALA A 62 6.42 -4.82 11.10
CA ALA A 62 7.07 -5.08 12.38
C ALA A 62 8.60 -4.85 12.28
N ASN A 63 9.13 -3.99 13.16
CA ASN A 63 10.53 -3.56 13.26
C ASN A 63 11.14 -2.78 12.08
N GLY A 64 10.42 -2.59 10.97
CA GLY A 64 10.88 -1.78 9.83
C GLY A 64 11.99 -2.43 8.99
N GLU A 65 12.30 -3.70 9.22
CA GLU A 65 13.24 -4.46 8.40
C GLU A 65 12.61 -4.84 7.05
N THR A 66 13.43 -4.82 5.99
CA THR A 66 12.96 -5.06 4.61
C THR A 66 12.57 -6.51 4.36
N GLU A 67 13.07 -7.46 5.17
CA GLU A 67 12.75 -8.89 5.06
C GLU A 67 11.35 -9.19 5.62
N ASP A 68 11.00 -8.62 6.77
CA ASP A 68 9.66 -8.76 7.38
C ASP A 68 8.55 -8.21 6.47
N LEU A 69 8.85 -7.10 5.77
CA LEU A 69 7.97 -6.50 4.76
C LEU A 69 7.72 -7.43 3.57
N LYS A 70 8.77 -8.08 3.06
CA LYS A 70 8.66 -9.03 1.95
C LYS A 70 7.82 -10.24 2.35
N TRP A 71 8.08 -10.78 3.56
CA TRP A 71 7.33 -11.91 4.08
C TRP A 71 5.85 -11.59 4.25
N CYS A 72 5.53 -10.45 4.87
CA CYS A 72 4.15 -9.98 5.03
C CYS A 72 3.45 -9.83 3.67
N TRP A 73 4.14 -9.23 2.70
CA TRP A 73 3.63 -9.07 1.35
C TRP A 73 3.34 -10.40 0.66
N ASP A 74 4.29 -11.35 0.72
CA ASP A 74 4.12 -12.66 0.09
C ASP A 74 2.98 -13.45 0.74
N TRP A 75 2.77 -13.29 2.05
CA TRP A 75 1.64 -13.86 2.76
C TRP A 75 0.31 -13.27 2.31
N LEU A 76 0.18 -11.93 2.26
CA LEU A 76 -1.02 -11.24 1.78
C LEU A 76 -1.33 -11.59 0.33
N LYS A 77 -0.32 -11.62 -0.53
CA LYS A 77 -0.43 -12.03 -1.94
C LYS A 77 -0.96 -13.46 -2.04
N SER A 78 -0.36 -14.39 -1.31
CA SER A 78 -0.76 -15.79 -1.32
C SER A 78 -2.22 -15.95 -0.86
N LEU A 79 -2.59 -15.29 0.24
CA LEU A 79 -3.94 -15.36 0.78
C LEU A 79 -4.98 -14.74 -0.16
N SER A 80 -4.66 -13.60 -0.79
CA SER A 80 -5.53 -12.95 -1.76
C SER A 80 -5.77 -13.82 -3.00
N ASN A 81 -4.72 -14.46 -3.54
CA ASN A 81 -4.86 -15.36 -4.68
C ASN A 81 -5.72 -16.59 -4.34
N THR A 82 -5.57 -17.16 -3.14
CA THR A 82 -6.32 -18.36 -2.73
C THR A 82 -7.78 -18.05 -2.42
N THR A 83 -8.06 -16.92 -1.78
CA THR A 83 -9.40 -16.59 -1.26
C THR A 83 -10.21 -15.66 -2.15
N GLY A 84 -9.57 -14.94 -3.07
CA GLY A 84 -10.19 -13.87 -3.84
C GLY A 84 -10.50 -12.60 -3.04
N VAL A 85 -10.05 -12.52 -1.79
CA VAL A 85 -10.30 -11.37 -0.91
C VAL A 85 -9.42 -10.19 -1.30
N LEU A 86 -10.03 -9.00 -1.36
CA LEU A 86 -9.34 -7.72 -1.52
C LEU A 86 -8.76 -7.25 -0.19
N PHE A 87 -7.48 -6.91 -0.18
CA PHE A 87 -6.84 -6.29 0.99
C PHE A 87 -6.71 -4.79 0.78
N VAL A 88 -7.30 -4.02 1.69
CA VAL A 88 -7.20 -2.55 1.72
C VAL A 88 -6.26 -2.17 2.86
N LEU A 89 -5.12 -1.58 2.51
CA LEU A 89 -4.14 -1.08 3.49
C LEU A 89 -4.29 0.44 3.60
N ALA A 90 -4.73 0.91 4.76
CA ALA A 90 -4.85 2.33 5.07
C ALA A 90 -3.83 2.70 6.15
N GLY A 91 -3.21 3.88 6.03
CA GLY A 91 -2.22 4.35 6.97
C GLY A 91 -1.53 5.64 6.51
N PRO A 92 -0.64 6.19 7.35
CA PRO A 92 0.14 7.37 7.06
C PRO A 92 1.29 7.03 6.09
N TYR A 93 2.05 8.05 5.69
CA TYR A 93 3.12 7.94 4.71
C TYR A 93 4.21 6.87 4.96
N PRO A 94 4.52 6.41 6.20
CA PRO A 94 5.37 5.23 6.39
C PRO A 94 4.91 3.99 5.60
N LEU A 95 3.61 3.84 5.34
CA LEU A 95 3.03 2.78 4.53
C LEU A 95 3.52 2.80 3.08
N LEU A 96 4.01 3.93 2.55
CA LEU A 96 4.55 4.02 1.18
C LEU A 96 5.73 3.06 0.94
N LYS A 97 6.40 2.58 2.00
CA LYS A 97 7.43 1.55 1.90
C LYS A 97 6.89 0.23 1.33
N PHE A 98 5.60 -0.10 1.56
CA PHE A 98 4.96 -1.28 0.95
C PHE A 98 4.90 -1.21 -0.58
N ARG A 99 4.77 -0.01 -1.15
CA ARG A 99 4.71 0.20 -2.61
C ARG A 99 5.97 -0.30 -3.33
N ARG A 100 7.10 -0.33 -2.62
CA ARG A 100 8.44 -0.62 -3.19
C ARG A 100 9.00 -1.99 -2.80
N VAL A 101 8.20 -2.87 -2.18
CA VAL A 101 8.70 -4.16 -1.66
C VAL A 101 9.19 -5.08 -2.79
N ASN A 102 8.49 -5.12 -3.93
CA ASN A 102 8.98 -5.73 -5.16
C ASN A 102 8.22 -5.21 -6.40
N SER A 103 8.80 -5.37 -7.59
CA SER A 103 8.17 -4.98 -8.87
C SER A 103 6.90 -5.79 -9.21
N GLN A 104 6.70 -6.93 -8.56
CA GLN A 104 5.49 -7.75 -8.69
C GLN A 104 4.31 -7.16 -7.91
N ALA A 105 4.59 -6.49 -6.80
CA ALA A 105 3.63 -5.83 -5.92
C ALA A 105 3.05 -4.61 -6.62
N ALA A 106 3.91 -3.80 -7.24
CA ALA A 106 3.54 -2.61 -7.98
C ALA A 106 2.52 -2.86 -9.11
N ARG A 107 2.45 -4.10 -9.63
CA ARG A 107 1.46 -4.49 -10.67
C ARG A 107 0.11 -4.91 -10.12
N ARG A 108 0.01 -5.15 -8.82
CA ARG A 108 -1.19 -5.71 -8.15
C ARG A 108 -1.77 -4.78 -7.08
N SER A 109 -1.03 -3.75 -6.68
CA SER A 109 -1.50 -2.70 -5.77
C SER A 109 -2.05 -1.52 -6.57
N THR A 110 -3.13 -0.92 -6.07
CA THR A 110 -3.60 0.40 -6.52
C THR A 110 -3.47 1.35 -5.35
N ASP A 111 -2.71 2.42 -5.55
CA ASP A 111 -2.47 3.42 -4.53
C ASP A 111 -3.49 4.56 -4.68
N VAL A 112 -4.22 4.84 -3.61
CA VAL A 112 -5.12 6.01 -3.53
C VAL A 112 -4.53 6.96 -2.50
N HIS A 113 -4.01 8.09 -2.98
CA HIS A 113 -3.41 9.11 -2.12
C HIS A 113 -4.48 10.11 -1.68
N PHE A 114 -4.59 10.30 -0.36
CA PHE A 114 -5.43 11.32 0.27
C PHE A 114 -4.53 12.45 0.80
N PRO A 115 -4.20 13.47 -0.01
CA PRO A 115 -3.41 14.60 0.45
C PRO A 115 -4.21 15.46 1.45
N ARG A 116 -3.52 16.35 2.17
CA ARG A 116 -4.21 17.39 2.94
C ARG A 116 -4.96 18.33 2.00
N TYR A 117 -5.93 19.08 2.53
CA TYR A 117 -6.50 20.21 1.80
C TYR A 117 -5.42 21.27 1.55
N GLN A 118 -5.18 21.62 0.29
CA GLN A 118 -4.15 22.60 -0.10
C GLN A 118 -4.78 23.95 -0.44
N LEU A 119 -4.28 25.04 0.14
CA LEU A 119 -4.87 26.38 -0.07
C LEU A 119 -4.65 26.90 -1.49
N GLU A 120 -3.60 26.43 -2.17
CA GLU A 120 -3.28 26.80 -3.55
C GLU A 120 -4.31 26.25 -4.53
N LYS A 121 -5.09 25.23 -4.13
CA LYS A 121 -6.14 24.62 -4.93
C LYS A 121 -7.50 25.21 -4.54
N PRO A 122 -8.19 25.95 -5.45
CA PRO A 122 -9.47 26.57 -5.13
C PRO A 122 -10.56 25.59 -4.68
N LYS A 123 -10.56 24.36 -5.22
CA LYS A 123 -11.50 23.30 -4.83
C LYS A 123 -11.28 22.84 -3.39
N ASP A 124 -10.01 22.62 -3.01
CA ASP A 124 -9.64 22.18 -1.67
C ASP A 124 -9.91 23.30 -0.65
N TYR A 125 -9.61 24.55 -1.01
CA TYR A 125 -9.93 25.72 -0.20
C TYR A 125 -11.43 25.78 0.15
N ALA A 126 -12.30 25.70 -0.85
CA ALA A 126 -13.74 25.71 -0.66
C ALA A 126 -14.22 24.49 0.16
N ALA A 127 -13.68 23.31 -0.11
CA ALA A 127 -14.03 22.09 0.62
C ALA A 127 -13.59 22.14 2.08
N PHE A 128 -12.41 22.70 2.38
CA PHE A 128 -11.93 22.91 3.74
C PHE A 128 -12.83 23.88 4.50
N GLN A 129 -13.20 25.02 3.90
CA GLN A 129 -14.13 25.97 4.53
C GLN A 129 -15.50 25.34 4.81
N GLY A 130 -16.01 24.52 3.89
CA GLY A 130 -17.23 23.75 4.09
C GLY A 130 -17.13 22.76 5.25
N ALA A 131 -16.04 22.00 5.32
CA ALA A 131 -15.77 21.05 6.39
C ALA A 131 -15.63 21.76 7.76
N LEU A 132 -14.88 22.86 7.81
CA LEU A 132 -14.73 23.68 9.00
C LEU A 132 -16.09 24.18 9.49
N LEU A 133 -16.89 24.78 8.60
CA LEU A 133 -18.22 25.28 8.95
C LEU A 133 -19.14 24.17 9.48
N ALA A 134 -19.14 23.01 8.84
CA ALA A 134 -19.96 21.87 9.26
C ALA A 134 -19.56 21.37 10.66
N LEU A 135 -18.25 21.24 10.92
CA LEU A 135 -17.75 20.82 12.21
C LEU A 135 -17.97 21.86 13.31
N LEU A 136 -17.81 23.15 13.01
CA LEU A 136 -18.10 24.23 13.95
C LEU A 136 -19.57 24.28 14.34
N LYS A 137 -20.49 24.08 13.39
CA LYS A 137 -21.93 23.97 13.70
C LYS A 137 -22.20 22.86 14.72
N GLN A 138 -21.62 21.69 14.51
CA GLN A 138 -21.76 20.55 15.44
C GLN A 138 -21.13 20.86 16.80
N ALA A 139 -19.94 21.45 16.83
CA ALA A 139 -19.25 21.80 18.07
C ALA A 139 -20.01 22.86 18.88
N CYS A 140 -20.52 23.90 18.23
CA CYS A 140 -21.32 24.93 18.88
C CYS A 140 -22.65 24.37 19.41
N LEU A 141 -23.31 23.49 18.64
CA LEU A 141 -24.52 22.80 19.09
C LEU A 141 -24.24 21.96 20.34
N ALA A 142 -23.13 21.22 20.35
CA ALA A 142 -22.75 20.39 21.49
C ALA A 142 -22.49 21.20 22.77
N VAL A 143 -21.88 22.38 22.67
CA VAL A 143 -21.60 23.24 23.84
C VAL A 143 -22.84 24.02 24.31
N SER A 144 -23.58 24.63 23.37
CA SER A 144 -24.66 25.56 23.71
C SER A 144 -26.05 24.91 23.82
N GLY A 145 -26.19 23.65 23.38
CA GLY A 145 -27.47 22.94 23.34
C GLY A 145 -28.47 23.48 22.31
N ARG A 146 -28.08 24.46 21.49
CA ARG A 146 -28.90 25.10 20.47
C ARG A 146 -28.12 25.30 19.18
N GLU A 147 -28.84 25.58 18.10
CA GLU A 147 -28.19 26.01 16.88
C GLU A 147 -27.41 27.31 17.11
N ALA A 148 -26.20 27.36 16.53
CA ALA A 148 -25.33 28.52 16.60
C ALA A 148 -25.92 29.68 15.78
N LYS A 149 -25.89 30.88 16.33
CA LYS A 149 -26.30 32.07 15.58
C LYS A 149 -25.31 32.29 14.43
N LYS A 150 -25.79 32.87 13.33
CA LYS A 150 -24.94 33.23 12.18
C LYS A 150 -23.75 34.09 12.60
N THR A 151 -23.94 35.02 13.53
CA THR A 151 -22.88 35.89 14.05
C THR A 151 -21.80 35.12 14.81
N GLU A 152 -22.18 34.12 15.61
CA GLU A 152 -21.24 33.27 16.36
C GLU A 152 -20.37 32.45 15.40
N LEU A 153 -21.00 31.83 14.38
CA LEU A 153 -20.27 31.10 13.35
C LEU A 153 -19.38 32.02 12.52
N GLN A 154 -19.85 33.22 12.17
CA GLN A 154 -19.06 34.19 11.41
C GLN A 154 -17.79 34.57 12.17
N THR A 155 -17.88 34.89 13.46
CA THR A 155 -16.70 35.21 14.29
C THR A 155 -15.65 34.10 14.27
N LEU A 156 -16.07 32.83 14.29
CA LEU A 156 -15.15 31.69 14.19
C LEU A 156 -14.58 31.53 12.78
N MET A 157 -15.43 31.66 11.76
CA MET A 157 -15.05 31.54 10.34
C MET A 157 -14.11 32.66 9.88
N ASP A 158 -14.23 33.87 10.43
CA ASP A 158 -13.30 34.97 10.17
C ASP A 158 -11.86 34.62 10.59
N HIS A 159 -11.72 33.67 11.51
CA HIS A 159 -10.43 33.15 11.98
C HIS A 159 -10.07 31.79 11.37
N TRP A 160 -10.62 31.43 10.20
CA TRP A 160 -10.28 30.19 9.50
C TRP A 160 -8.76 29.91 9.34
N PRO A 161 -7.85 30.90 9.16
CA PRO A 161 -6.42 30.60 9.03
C PRO A 161 -5.82 29.96 10.28
N LEU A 162 -6.34 30.30 11.46
CA LEU A 162 -5.95 29.67 12.72
C LEU A 162 -6.32 28.19 12.72
N PHE A 163 -7.52 27.85 12.22
CA PHE A 163 -7.96 26.47 12.14
C PHE A 163 -7.14 25.67 11.13
N TYR A 164 -6.85 26.27 9.97
CA TYR A 164 -6.02 25.64 8.95
C TYR A 164 -4.61 25.37 9.47
N ARG A 165 -3.99 26.35 10.15
CA ARG A 165 -2.67 26.18 10.78
C ARG A 165 -2.69 25.10 11.85
N GLY A 166 -3.68 25.12 12.75
CA GLY A 166 -3.77 24.18 13.87
C GLY A 166 -4.10 22.74 13.46
N CYS A 167 -4.58 22.51 12.22
CA CYS A 167 -4.84 21.17 11.68
C CYS A 167 -3.97 20.80 10.49
N LEU A 168 -3.16 21.71 9.96
CA LEU A 168 -2.30 21.52 8.79
C LEU A 168 -3.05 21.05 7.54
N GLY A 169 -4.31 21.49 7.38
CA GLY A 169 -5.19 21.03 6.30
C GLY A 169 -5.72 19.60 6.49
N CYS A 170 -5.48 18.95 7.63
CA CYS A 170 -5.97 17.61 7.95
C CYS A 170 -7.24 17.69 8.81
N VAL A 171 -8.41 17.45 8.22
CA VAL A 171 -9.72 17.56 8.91
C VAL A 171 -9.87 16.58 10.09
N GLY A 172 -9.15 15.44 10.06
CA GLY A 172 -9.08 14.54 11.21
C GLY A 172 -8.45 15.18 12.45
N VAL A 173 -7.37 15.95 12.26
CA VAL A 173 -6.71 16.72 13.35
C VAL A 173 -7.64 17.81 13.85
N LEU A 174 -8.33 18.52 12.94
CA LEU A 174 -9.33 19.52 13.28
C LEU A 174 -10.46 18.92 14.13
N LYS A 175 -11.00 17.76 13.73
CA LYS A 175 -12.05 17.07 14.48
C LYS A 175 -11.60 16.73 15.90
N ASN A 176 -10.41 16.14 16.05
CA ASN A 176 -9.87 15.80 17.37
C ASN A 176 -9.65 17.04 18.23
N TRP A 177 -9.15 18.12 17.64
CA TRP A 177 -9.02 19.40 18.34
C TRP A 177 -10.37 19.96 18.81
N LEU A 178 -11.39 19.95 17.95
CA LEU A 178 -12.74 20.39 18.31
C LEU A 178 -13.35 19.52 19.42
N VAL A 179 -13.16 18.20 19.38
CA VAL A 179 -13.64 17.28 20.44
C VAL A 179 -13.00 17.60 21.79
N ARG A 180 -11.69 17.86 21.84
CA ARG A 180 -11.00 18.29 23.07
C ARG A 180 -11.53 19.63 23.56
N THR A 181 -11.75 20.56 22.63
CA THR A 181 -12.27 21.90 22.92
C THR A 181 -13.68 21.86 23.49
N VAL A 182 -14.59 21.11 22.87
CA VAL A 182 -15.96 20.91 23.36
C VAL A 182 -15.94 20.25 24.73
N SER A 183 -15.14 19.20 24.91
CA SER A 183 -14.99 18.52 26.21
C SER A 183 -14.47 19.44 27.32
N ALA A 184 -13.56 20.36 26.99
CA ALA A 184 -13.05 21.35 27.94
C ALA A 184 -14.10 22.44 28.25
N ALA A 185 -14.84 22.91 27.24
CA ALA A 185 -15.89 23.91 27.39
C ALA A 185 -17.04 23.40 28.28
N LEU A 186 -17.51 22.18 28.02
CA LEU A 186 -18.57 21.54 28.80
C LEU A 186 -18.18 21.34 30.27
N ARG A 187 -16.93 20.92 30.55
CA ARG A 187 -16.43 20.76 31.93
C ARG A 187 -16.38 22.08 32.69
N LYS A 188 -16.14 23.19 32.00
CA LYS A 188 -16.10 24.54 32.59
C LYS A 188 -17.50 25.16 32.74
N GLY A 189 -18.52 24.57 32.11
CA GLY A 189 -19.88 25.11 32.07
C GLY A 189 -20.04 26.27 31.08
N ASP A 190 -19.20 26.32 30.04
CA ASP A 190 -19.30 27.36 29.02
C ASP A 190 -20.62 27.24 28.25
N THR A 191 -21.31 28.36 28.04
CA THR A 191 -22.59 28.41 27.30
C THR A 191 -22.41 28.58 25.79
N LYS A 192 -21.19 28.87 25.35
CA LYS A 192 -20.83 29.07 23.95
C LYS A 192 -19.37 28.69 23.71
N LEU A 193 -19.08 28.32 22.47
CA LEU A 193 -17.74 28.02 22.02
C LEU A 193 -17.02 29.33 21.63
N THR A 194 -15.83 29.57 22.19
CA THR A 194 -15.06 30.81 21.98
C THR A 194 -13.70 30.53 21.33
N LEU A 195 -13.13 31.56 20.69
CA LEU A 195 -11.78 31.48 20.11
C LEU A 195 -10.69 31.27 21.16
N GLU A 196 -10.86 31.82 22.36
CA GLU A 196 -9.92 31.62 23.47
C GLU A 196 -9.82 30.16 23.85
N ARG A 197 -10.96 29.49 24.03
CA ARG A 197 -11.02 28.05 24.33
C ARG A 197 -10.42 27.22 23.19
N MET A 198 -10.63 27.61 21.93
CA MET A 198 -9.94 26.97 20.80
C MET A 198 -8.42 27.05 20.93
N ARG A 199 -7.87 28.25 21.13
CA ARG A 199 -6.43 28.49 21.27
C ARG A 199 -5.81 27.72 22.43
N GLU A 200 -6.51 27.66 23.57
CA GLU A 200 -6.05 26.89 24.73
C GLU A 200 -5.94 25.37 24.46
N GLN A 201 -6.63 24.84 23.44
CA GLN A 201 -6.60 23.41 23.08
C GLN A 201 -5.84 23.14 21.78
N GLU A 202 -5.20 24.16 21.21
CA GLU A 202 -4.33 24.04 20.04
C GLU A 202 -3.14 23.14 20.39
N LEU A 203 -2.63 22.40 19.40
CA LEU A 203 -1.39 21.66 19.59
C LEU A 203 -0.22 22.63 19.73
N VAL A 204 0.80 22.21 20.47
CA VAL A 204 2.02 23.01 20.64
C VAL A 204 2.68 23.20 19.28
N GLU A 205 3.21 24.40 19.03
CA GLU A 205 3.78 24.78 17.73
C GLU A 205 4.90 23.82 17.28
N ALA A 206 5.73 23.33 18.20
CA ALA A 206 6.76 22.33 17.90
C ALA A 206 6.17 21.04 17.29
N SER A 207 5.09 20.51 17.88
CA SER A 207 4.41 19.33 17.36
C SER A 207 3.75 19.59 16.00
N LEU A 208 3.22 20.80 15.79
CA LEU A 208 2.69 21.20 14.48
C LEU A 208 3.79 21.28 13.42
N ALA A 209 4.97 21.77 13.77
CA ALA A 209 6.12 21.83 12.87
C ALA A 209 6.60 20.42 12.47
N ASP A 210 6.73 19.51 13.44
CA ASP A 210 7.12 18.12 13.18
C ASP A 210 6.12 17.41 12.25
N MET A 211 4.82 17.51 12.58
CA MET A 211 3.76 16.94 11.73
C MET A 211 3.75 17.57 10.33
N ALA A 212 4.00 18.89 10.22
CA ALA A 212 4.05 19.56 8.92
C ALA A 212 5.23 19.05 8.08
N ALA A 213 6.40 18.84 8.69
CA ALA A 213 7.56 18.27 8.03
C ALA A 213 7.27 16.84 7.53
N ASP A 214 6.66 15.99 8.37
CA ASP A 214 6.28 14.62 8.00
C ASP A 214 5.27 14.59 6.83
N ILE A 215 4.27 15.46 6.87
CA ILE A 215 3.28 15.58 5.79
C ILE A 215 3.95 15.97 4.48
N VAL A 216 4.79 17.01 4.50
CA VAL A 216 5.48 17.51 3.30
C VAL A 216 6.43 16.45 2.74
N ALA A 217 7.21 15.79 3.59
CA ALA A 217 8.13 14.72 3.17
C ALA A 217 7.36 13.55 2.52
N GLY A 218 6.24 13.16 3.12
CA GLY A 218 5.37 12.11 2.58
C GLY A 218 4.73 12.48 1.23
N GLU A 219 4.20 13.71 1.11
CA GLU A 219 3.63 14.23 -0.15
C GLU A 219 4.69 14.27 -1.26
N GLN A 220 5.90 14.71 -0.95
CA GLN A 220 7.04 14.68 -1.88
C GLN A 220 7.40 13.25 -2.28
N GLN A 221 7.40 12.30 -1.36
CA GLN A 221 7.67 10.90 -1.68
C GLN A 221 6.62 10.32 -2.63
N VAL A 222 5.34 10.67 -2.47
CA VAL A 222 4.30 10.28 -3.44
C VAL A 222 4.57 10.91 -4.80
N ALA A 223 4.86 12.22 -4.85
CA ALA A 223 5.13 12.94 -6.09
C ALA A 223 6.34 12.36 -6.85
N LEU A 224 7.44 12.08 -6.16
CA LEU A 224 8.66 11.48 -6.74
C LEU A 224 8.46 10.03 -7.21
N THR A 225 7.48 9.31 -6.65
CA THR A 225 7.21 7.91 -7.05
C THR A 225 6.31 7.82 -8.27
N ASN A 226 5.68 8.90 -8.70
CA ASN A 226 5.28 9.02 -10.09
C ASN A 226 6.59 9.20 -10.87
N VAL A 227 7.17 8.07 -11.30
CA VAL A 227 8.46 8.03 -12.00
C VAL A 227 8.52 9.20 -12.96
N ASP A 228 9.56 10.04 -12.82
CA ASP A 228 9.79 11.12 -13.76
C ASP A 228 9.81 10.46 -15.14
N ARG A 229 8.80 10.80 -15.94
CA ARG A 229 8.52 10.12 -17.21
C ARG A 229 9.78 10.06 -18.06
N SER A 230 10.60 11.10 -17.96
CA SER A 230 11.93 11.18 -18.55
C SER A 230 12.87 10.03 -18.14
N GLN A 231 13.02 9.72 -16.85
CA GLN A 231 13.89 8.63 -16.38
C GLN A 231 13.40 7.25 -16.83
N LEU A 232 12.08 7.04 -16.86
CA LEU A 232 11.51 5.81 -17.41
C LEU A 232 11.80 5.71 -18.91
N ASP A 233 11.61 6.81 -19.63
CA ASP A 233 11.87 6.89 -21.07
C ASP A 233 13.36 6.64 -21.37
N SER A 234 14.30 7.16 -20.57
CA SER A 234 15.74 6.85 -20.72
C SER A 234 16.04 5.37 -20.47
N LEU A 235 15.48 4.78 -19.40
CA LEU A 235 15.68 3.35 -19.08
C LEU A 235 15.11 2.42 -20.15
N LEU A 236 13.99 2.81 -20.75
CA LEU A 236 13.37 2.11 -21.87
C LEU A 236 14.02 2.45 -23.22
N GLN A 237 15.04 3.33 -23.23
CA GLN A 237 15.73 3.81 -24.43
C GLN A 237 14.76 4.44 -25.45
N LEU A 238 13.71 5.09 -24.96
CA LEU A 238 12.68 5.74 -25.79
C LEU A 238 13.10 7.13 -26.27
N GLU A 239 14.13 7.73 -25.68
CA GLU A 239 14.67 9.04 -26.11
C GLU A 239 15.24 9.01 -27.54
N SER A 240 15.76 7.85 -27.97
CA SER A 240 16.23 7.61 -29.34
C SER A 240 15.13 7.07 -30.27
N ALA A 241 13.97 6.70 -29.72
CA ALA A 241 12.81 6.20 -30.44
C ALA A 241 11.86 7.36 -30.82
N GLN A 242 12.37 8.39 -31.48
CA GLN A 242 11.49 9.35 -32.15
C GLN A 242 10.94 8.71 -33.42
N ALA A 243 9.73 8.16 -33.33
CA ALA A 243 9.02 7.65 -34.49
C ALA A 243 8.53 8.84 -35.35
N ASP A 244 8.96 8.87 -36.62
CA ASP A 244 8.36 9.73 -37.63
C ASP A 244 6.91 9.26 -37.86
N PRO A 245 5.88 10.09 -37.60
CA PRO A 245 4.45 9.69 -37.69
C PRO A 245 4.08 9.12 -39.06
N THR A 246 4.82 9.53 -40.10
CA THR A 246 4.63 9.11 -41.48
C THR A 246 5.11 7.68 -41.71
N GLN A 247 6.21 7.28 -41.06
CA GLN A 247 6.74 5.91 -41.10
C GLN A 247 5.92 4.97 -40.21
N THR A 248 5.38 5.46 -39.09
CA THR A 248 4.56 4.63 -38.20
C THR A 248 3.25 4.19 -38.85
N ARG A 249 2.64 5.05 -39.69
CA ARG A 249 1.43 4.71 -40.47
C ARG A 249 1.72 3.66 -41.55
N THR A 250 2.79 3.82 -42.33
CA THR A 250 3.16 2.86 -43.36
C THR A 250 3.60 1.52 -42.80
N ASP A 251 4.24 1.48 -41.62
CA ASP A 251 4.58 0.25 -40.93
C ASP A 251 3.36 -0.45 -40.31
N LEU A 252 2.35 0.31 -39.84
CA LEU A 252 1.08 -0.24 -39.35
C LEU A 252 0.30 -0.92 -40.48
N ASP A 253 0.15 -0.26 -41.62
CA ASP A 253 -0.51 -0.82 -42.81
C ASP A 253 0.22 -2.11 -43.33
N ARG A 254 1.55 -2.17 -43.16
CA ARG A 254 2.37 -3.36 -43.49
C ARG A 254 2.18 -4.51 -42.49
N LEU A 255 2.08 -4.21 -41.20
CA LEU A 255 1.87 -5.19 -40.14
C LEU A 255 0.47 -5.82 -40.23
N GLU A 256 -0.54 -5.02 -40.58
CA GLU A 256 -1.92 -5.49 -40.77
C GLU A 256 -2.09 -6.32 -42.05
N SER A 257 -1.34 -6.02 -43.11
CA SER A 257 -1.36 -6.78 -44.38
C SER A 257 -0.50 -8.05 -44.36
N GLY A 258 0.22 -8.33 -43.26
CA GLY A 258 1.01 -9.55 -43.08
C GLY A 258 2.22 -9.68 -44.02
N GLN A 259 2.64 -8.60 -44.67
CA GLN A 259 3.77 -8.61 -45.60
C GLN A 259 5.09 -8.39 -44.85
N ALA A 260 5.74 -9.49 -44.45
CA ALA A 260 7.10 -9.46 -43.91
C ALA A 260 8.08 -8.89 -44.95
N ARG A 261 8.99 -7.98 -44.52
CA ARG A 261 10.05 -7.41 -45.37
C ARG A 261 10.87 -8.51 -46.02
N THR A 262 10.84 -8.58 -47.35
CA THR A 262 11.92 -9.16 -48.16
C THR A 262 12.84 -8.03 -48.57
N GLU A 263 13.72 -7.60 -47.68
CA GLU A 263 14.86 -6.77 -48.05
C GLU A 263 16.09 -7.68 -48.15
N GLU A 264 16.43 -8.03 -49.40
CA GLU A 264 17.70 -8.64 -49.76
C GLU A 264 18.83 -7.64 -49.53
N ALA A 265 19.56 -7.77 -48.41
CA ALA A 265 20.98 -7.48 -48.41
C ALA A 265 21.70 -8.81 -48.69
N LYS A 266 22.40 -8.91 -49.81
CA LYS A 266 23.25 -10.07 -50.13
C LYS A 266 24.54 -10.02 -49.30
N PRO A 267 24.80 -11.01 -48.43
CA PRO A 267 26.15 -11.51 -48.23
C PRO A 267 26.32 -12.84 -48.97
N ALA A 268 27.53 -13.08 -49.47
CA ALA A 268 27.90 -14.27 -50.22
C ALA A 268 27.54 -15.58 -49.47
N ARG A 269 26.90 -16.50 -50.19
CA ARG A 269 26.47 -17.82 -49.71
C ARG A 269 27.66 -18.72 -49.33
N PRO A 270 27.50 -19.52 -48.27
CA PRO A 270 27.70 -20.96 -48.38
C PRO A 270 26.35 -21.67 -48.26
N LYS A 271 26.12 -22.64 -49.15
CA LYS A 271 24.86 -23.40 -49.27
C LYS A 271 24.52 -24.08 -47.93
N ARG A 272 23.38 -23.74 -47.30
CA ARG A 272 22.78 -24.52 -46.21
C ARG A 272 21.46 -25.11 -46.65
N THR A 273 21.33 -26.42 -46.42
CA THR A 273 20.17 -27.26 -46.73
C THR A 273 18.97 -26.91 -45.85
N SER A 274 17.81 -26.76 -46.48
CA SER A 274 16.50 -26.62 -45.84
C SER A 274 16.19 -27.83 -44.96
N THR A 275 16.05 -27.61 -43.65
CA THR A 275 15.37 -28.54 -42.74
C THR A 275 14.66 -27.72 -41.68
N ARG A 276 13.39 -28.06 -41.37
CA ARG A 276 12.60 -27.41 -40.33
C ARG A 276 13.28 -27.61 -38.96
N PRO A 277 13.25 -26.60 -38.06
CA PRO A 277 13.68 -26.79 -36.68
C PRO A 277 12.86 -27.94 -36.05
N GLY A 278 13.53 -28.89 -35.39
CA GLY A 278 12.88 -30.01 -34.69
C GLY A 278 12.75 -31.33 -35.46
N THR A 279 13.11 -31.40 -36.76
CA THR A 279 13.17 -32.69 -37.48
C THR A 279 14.58 -33.24 -37.50
N ARG A 280 14.92 -34.15 -36.58
CA ARG A 280 16.13 -34.97 -36.68
C ARG A 280 15.94 -35.99 -37.81
N LYS A 281 16.90 -36.13 -38.71
CA LYS A 281 16.85 -37.19 -39.74
C LYS A 281 16.87 -38.56 -39.06
N PRO A 282 16.11 -39.56 -39.55
CA PRO A 282 16.19 -40.92 -39.03
C PRO A 282 17.59 -41.46 -39.30
N LYS A 283 18.43 -41.47 -38.27
CA LYS A 283 19.73 -42.11 -38.27
C LYS A 283 19.74 -43.01 -37.05
N ARG A 284 20.12 -44.28 -37.24
CA ARG A 284 20.27 -45.23 -36.15
C ARG A 284 21.31 -44.68 -35.19
N ASP A 285 20.92 -44.43 -33.95
CA ASP A 285 21.87 -44.05 -32.92
C ASP A 285 22.79 -45.24 -32.64
N SER A 286 24.09 -44.98 -32.58
CA SER A 286 25.09 -45.98 -32.19
C SER A 286 24.84 -46.33 -30.72
N LEU A 287 24.26 -47.50 -30.49
CA LEU A 287 24.13 -48.09 -29.17
C LEU A 287 25.52 -48.56 -28.71
N GLY A 288 26.01 -47.95 -27.63
CA GLY A 288 26.99 -48.50 -26.69
C GLY A 288 28.36 -48.88 -27.25
N GLU A 289 29.37 -48.09 -26.90
CA GLU A 289 30.72 -48.65 -26.70
C GLU A 289 31.12 -48.45 -25.24
N ALA A 290 31.59 -49.57 -24.68
CA ALA A 290 31.80 -49.80 -23.27
C ALA A 290 32.82 -48.84 -22.66
N ALA A 291 32.58 -48.48 -21.39
CA ALA A 291 33.58 -47.84 -20.55
C ALA A 291 34.85 -48.71 -20.52
N PRO A 292 36.04 -48.18 -20.87
CA PRO A 292 37.27 -48.90 -20.61
C PRO A 292 37.51 -48.93 -19.10
N ALA A 293 37.63 -50.15 -18.60
CA ALA A 293 37.98 -50.46 -17.24
C ALA A 293 39.30 -49.80 -16.83
N ASN A 294 39.27 -49.29 -15.61
CA ASN A 294 40.39 -48.83 -14.81
C ASN A 294 41.50 -49.90 -14.73
N PRO A 295 42.78 -49.57 -14.93
CA PRO A 295 43.87 -50.29 -14.29
C PRO A 295 44.41 -49.46 -13.13
N GLN A 296 44.21 -50.01 -11.93
CA GLN A 296 45.06 -49.76 -10.77
C GLN A 296 46.54 -49.94 -11.15
N GLN A 297 47.42 -49.11 -10.58
CA GLN A 297 48.74 -49.49 -10.06
C GLN A 297 49.32 -48.23 -9.39
N THR A 298 49.37 -48.20 -8.06
CA THR A 298 50.46 -48.60 -7.13
C THR A 298 51.19 -47.38 -6.62
#